data_AF-A0A934HXW8-F1
#
_entry.id   AF-A0A934HXW8-F1
#
_cell.length_a   1.000
_cell.length_b   1.000
_cell.length_c   1.000
_cell.angle_alpha   90.00
_cell.angle_beta   90.00
_cell.angle_gamma   90.00
#
_symmetry.space_group_name_H-M   'P 1'
#
loop_
_entity.id
_entity.type
_entity.pdbx_description
1 polymer ?
#
loop_
_entity_poly.entity_id
_entity_poly.type
_entity_poly.pdbx_seq_one_letter_code
_entity_poly.pdbx_strand_id
1 'polypeptide(L)'
;METVSCRYDIEGLAKDMEVDLTTISTLYSEYFLEMKENIYKSETLCAKEDYASLERIIHNIKGTSISLNIKDIYYTSLSLDNQLKNNKCEQATCGINTINELFNEAEKDIKEFFHQNGIEL
;
A
#
# COMPACT_ATOMS: atom_id res chain seq x y z
N MET A 1 -6.10 12.95 -26.14
CA MET A 1 -5.53 12.00 -25.17
C MET A 1 -6.14 12.35 -23.84
N GLU A 2 -7.03 11.50 -23.32
CA GLU A 2 -7.48 11.65 -21.94
C GLU A 2 -6.27 11.39 -21.05
N THR A 3 -5.85 12.40 -20.31
CA THR A 3 -4.86 12.23 -19.23
C THR A 3 -5.50 11.30 -18.21
N VAL A 4 -4.98 10.07 -18.10
CA VAL A 4 -5.33 9.18 -16.99
C VAL A 4 -4.88 9.89 -15.72
N SER A 5 -5.83 10.42 -14.96
CA SER A 5 -5.55 11.10 -13.70
C SER A 5 -5.12 10.04 -12.69
N CYS A 6 -3.88 10.11 -12.22
CA CYS A 6 -3.46 9.32 -11.06
C CYS A 6 -4.37 9.67 -9.88
N ARG A 7 -4.85 8.66 -9.14
CA ARG A 7 -5.68 8.89 -7.94
C ARG A 7 -4.89 9.49 -6.78
N TYR A 8 -3.57 9.44 -6.85
CA TYR A 8 -2.65 9.87 -5.81
C TYR A 8 -2.00 11.21 -6.18
N ASP A 9 -1.96 12.13 -5.22
CA ASP A 9 -1.31 13.43 -5.36
C ASP A 9 0.22 13.29 -5.15
N ILE A 10 0.88 12.73 -6.17
CA ILE A 10 2.33 12.44 -6.14
C ILE A 10 3.14 13.74 -6.16
N GLU A 11 2.71 14.74 -6.93
CA GLU A 11 3.38 16.05 -6.97
C GLU A 11 3.23 16.81 -5.64
N GLY A 12 2.04 16.75 -5.03
CA GLY A 12 1.82 17.28 -3.69
C GLY A 12 2.69 16.61 -2.65
N LEU A 13 2.82 15.27 -2.70
CA LEU A 13 3.74 14.53 -1.83
C LEU A 13 5.20 14.96 -2.02
N ALA A 14 5.66 15.09 -3.27
CA ALA A 14 7.02 15.54 -3.58
C ALA A 14 7.30 16.92 -2.97
N LYS A 15 6.34 17.83 -3.10
CA LYS A 15 6.41 19.17 -2.53
C LYS A 15 6.43 19.16 -1.01
N ASP A 16 5.55 18.39 -0.37
CA ASP A 16 5.48 18.27 1.09
C ASP A 16 6.76 17.66 1.69
N MET A 17 7.42 16.78 0.94
CA MET A 17 8.70 16.16 1.31
C MET A 17 9.93 16.98 0.92
N GLU A 18 9.75 18.08 0.18
CA GLU A 18 10.84 18.93 -0.36
C GLU A 18 11.85 18.16 -1.23
N VAL A 19 11.38 17.20 -2.04
CA VAL A 19 12.20 16.38 -2.95
C VAL A 19 11.67 16.39 -4.39
N ASP A 20 12.48 15.91 -5.34
CA ASP A 20 12.07 15.78 -6.73
C ASP A 20 11.30 14.47 -7.02
N LEU A 21 10.66 14.41 -8.19
CA LEU A 21 9.89 13.23 -8.61
C LEU A 21 10.75 11.97 -8.79
N THR A 22 12.03 12.10 -9.10
CA THR A 22 12.96 10.96 -9.21
C THR A 22 13.22 10.32 -7.84
N THR A 23 13.32 11.15 -6.80
CA THR A 23 13.43 10.68 -5.42
C THR A 23 12.13 10.00 -4.99
N ILE A 24 10.97 10.58 -5.33
CA ILE A 24 9.67 9.97 -5.03
C ILE A 24 9.48 8.65 -5.80
N SER A 25 9.93 8.53 -7.04
CA SER A 25 9.83 7.27 -7.78
C SER A 25 10.61 6.15 -7.09
N THR A 26 11.82 6.46 -6.59
CA THR A 26 12.63 5.52 -5.80
C THR A 26 11.90 5.06 -4.54
N LEU A 27 11.26 5.98 -3.80
CA LEU A 27 10.47 5.64 -2.62
C LEU A 27 9.26 4.75 -2.95
N TYR A 28 8.58 4.99 -4.07
CA TYR A 28 7.50 4.11 -4.52
C TYR A 28 8.01 2.73 -4.96
N SER A 29 9.16 2.64 -5.62
CA SER A 29 9.76 1.34 -5.97
C SER A 29 10.07 0.52 -4.71
N GLU A 30 10.64 1.14 -3.68
CA GLU A 30 10.88 0.50 -2.37
C GLU A 30 9.56 0.07 -1.70
N TYR A 31 8.57 0.95 -1.69
CA TYR A 31 7.24 0.65 -1.17
C TYR A 31 6.58 -0.53 -1.88
N PHE A 32 6.66 -0.63 -3.21
CA PHE A 32 6.07 -1.74 -3.95
C PHE A 32 6.73 -3.07 -3.64
N LEU A 33 8.05 -3.08 -3.43
CA LEU A 33 8.77 -4.28 -3.01
C LEU A 33 8.32 -4.71 -1.60
N GLU A 34 8.32 -3.78 -0.65
CA GLU A 34 7.93 -4.07 0.73
C GLU A 34 6.47 -4.53 0.84
N MET A 35 5.56 -3.89 0.10
CA MET A 35 4.14 -4.25 0.08
C MET A 35 3.90 -5.66 -0.47
N LYS A 36 4.58 -6.04 -1.56
CA LYS A 36 4.47 -7.41 -2.09
C LYS A 36 4.91 -8.45 -1.07
N GLU A 37 6.01 -8.18 -0.38
CA GLU A 37 6.50 -9.07 0.69
C GLU A 37 5.49 -9.15 1.85
N ASN A 38 4.96 -8.01 2.30
CA ASN A 38 4.00 -7.97 3.40
C ASN A 38 2.65 -8.61 3.05
N ILE A 39 2.14 -8.43 1.82
CA ILE A 39 0.92 -9.10 1.35
C ILE A 39 1.12 -10.62 1.32
N TYR A 40 2.21 -11.09 0.71
CA TYR A 40 2.53 -12.52 0.66
C TYR A 40 2.65 -13.16 2.06
N LYS A 41 3.33 -12.46 2.99
CA LYS A 41 3.41 -12.89 4.40
C LYS A 41 2.03 -12.91 5.05
N SER A 42 1.19 -11.91 4.80
CA SER A 42 -0.16 -11.83 5.37
C SER A 42 -1.03 -13.00 4.93
N GLU A 43 -1.03 -13.32 3.64
CA GLU A 43 -1.75 -14.49 3.09
C GLU A 43 -1.28 -15.80 3.75
N THR A 44 0.05 -15.97 3.88
CA THR A 44 0.65 -17.15 4.52
C THR A 44 0.26 -17.28 6.00
N LEU A 45 0.28 -16.18 6.75
CA LEU A 45 -0.07 -16.15 8.18
C LEU A 45 -1.57 -16.38 8.38
N CYS A 46 -2.41 -15.83 7.51
CA CYS A 46 -3.84 -16.03 7.53
C CYS A 46 -4.21 -17.51 7.27
N ALA A 47 -3.54 -18.17 6.32
CA ALA A 47 -3.72 -19.60 6.05
C ALA A 47 -3.28 -20.51 7.22
N LYS A 48 -2.39 -20.02 8.08
CA LYS A 48 -1.91 -20.71 9.29
C LYS A 48 -2.68 -20.30 10.56
N GLU A 49 -3.65 -19.40 10.44
CA GLU A 49 -4.38 -18.80 11.56
C GLU A 49 -3.46 -18.12 12.60
N ASP A 50 -2.26 -17.68 12.21
CA ASP A 50 -1.34 -16.94 13.07
C ASP A 50 -1.67 -15.45 13.07
N TYR A 51 -2.79 -15.11 13.72
CA TYR A 51 -3.34 -13.75 13.74
C TYR A 51 -2.51 -12.76 14.54
N ALA A 52 -1.74 -13.22 15.53
CA ALA A 52 -0.85 -12.37 16.31
C ALA A 52 0.34 -11.87 15.47
N SER A 53 0.93 -12.75 14.65
CA SER A 53 1.95 -12.34 13.68
C SER A 53 1.34 -11.52 12.55
N LEU A 54 0.13 -11.86 12.09
CA LEU A 54 -0.59 -11.11 11.06
C LEU A 54 -0.82 -9.65 11.47
N GLU A 55 -1.25 -9.40 12.71
CA GLU A 55 -1.46 -8.04 13.24
C GLU A 55 -0.22 -7.15 13.02
N ARG A 56 0.97 -7.69 13.26
CA ARG A 56 2.24 -6.96 13.06
C ARG A 56 2.48 -6.61 11.59
N ILE A 57 2.19 -7.54 10.69
CA ILE A 57 2.35 -7.29 9.25
C ILE A 57 1.34 -6.26 8.76
N ILE A 58 0.08 -6.34 9.19
CA ILE A 58 -0.94 -5.34 8.84
C ILE A 58 -0.58 -3.96 9.41
N HIS A 59 0.02 -3.90 10.60
CA HIS A 59 0.54 -2.65 11.16
C HIS A 59 1.63 -2.02 10.28
N ASN A 60 2.53 -2.84 9.73
CA ASN A 60 3.58 -2.36 8.83
C ASN A 60 2.98 -1.83 7.52
N ILE A 61 2.07 -2.57 6.89
CA ILE A 61 1.34 -2.13 5.69
C ILE A 61 0.70 -0.76 5.93
N LYS A 62 0.01 -0.61 7.06
CA LYS A 62 -0.60 0.67 7.45
C LYS A 62 0.43 1.80 7.55
N GLY A 63 1.56 1.55 8.20
CA GLY A 63 2.63 2.54 8.39
C GLY A 63 3.27 2.98 7.07
N THR A 64 3.56 2.03 6.18
CA THR A 64 4.21 2.33 4.90
C THR A 64 3.25 2.97 3.90
N SER A 65 1.96 2.62 3.92
CA SER A 65 0.97 3.28 3.05
C SER A 65 0.75 4.74 3.43
N ILE A 66 0.70 5.07 4.73
CA ILE A 66 0.50 6.48 5.14
C ILE A 66 1.73 7.35 4.88
N SER A 67 2.95 6.79 4.95
CA SER A 67 4.18 7.55 4.69
C SER A 67 4.29 8.04 3.25
N LEU A 68 3.62 7.37 2.30
CA LEU A 68 3.56 7.78 0.88
C LEU A 68 2.16 8.21 0.44
N ASN A 69 1.31 8.60 1.41
CA ASN A 69 -0.02 9.17 1.16
C ASN A 69 -0.99 8.25 0.37
N ILE A 70 -0.81 6.92 0.44
CA ILE A 70 -1.72 5.92 -0.15
C ILE A 70 -2.84 5.63 0.85
N LYS A 71 -3.81 6.56 0.90
CA LYS A 71 -4.81 6.62 1.97
C LYS A 71 -5.83 5.48 1.97
N ASP A 72 -6.20 4.97 0.80
CA ASP A 72 -7.15 3.87 0.65
C ASP A 72 -6.61 2.57 1.26
N ILE A 73 -5.36 2.21 0.98
CA ILE A 73 -4.69 1.07 1.60
C ILE A 73 -4.49 1.33 3.11
N TYR A 74 -4.12 2.55 3.50
CA TYR A 74 -4.02 2.92 4.92
C TYR A 74 -5.33 2.71 5.69
N TYR A 75 -6.47 3.20 5.18
CA TYR A 75 -7.74 3.06 5.90
C TYR A 75 -8.23 1.61 5.93
N THR A 76 -8.00 0.85 4.86
CA THR A 76 -8.33 -0.57 4.80
C THR A 76 -7.50 -1.39 5.78
N SER A 77 -6.18 -1.18 5.80
CA SER A 77 -5.27 -1.82 6.76
C SER A 77 -5.51 -1.37 8.20
N LEU A 78 -5.88 -0.12 8.45
CA LEU A 78 -6.30 0.36 9.77
C LEU A 78 -7.56 -0.36 10.26
N SER A 79 -8.55 -0.55 9.39
CA SER A 79 -9.76 -1.31 9.72
C SER A 79 -9.42 -2.75 10.11
N LEU A 80 -8.57 -3.42 9.33
CA LEU A 80 -8.13 -4.79 9.60
C LEU A 80 -7.28 -4.89 10.88
N ASP A 81 -6.32 -3.97 11.10
CA ASP A 81 -5.51 -3.88 12.32
C ASP A 81 -6.41 -3.79 13.57
N ASN A 82 -7.44 -2.94 13.52
CA ASN A 82 -8.41 -2.83 14.60
C ASN A 82 -9.25 -4.10 14.80
N GLN A 83 -9.61 -4.81 13.74
CA GLN A 83 -10.35 -6.07 13.84
C GLN A 83 -9.49 -7.17 14.51
N LEU A 84 -8.24 -7.32 14.07
CA LEU A 84 -7.30 -8.30 14.62
C LEU A 84 -7.04 -8.05 16.12
N LYS A 85 -6.81 -6.80 16.52
CA LYS A 85 -6.66 -6.40 17.94
C LYS A 85 -7.86 -6.73 18.81
N ASN A 86 -9.05 -6.79 18.23
CA ASN A 86 -10.29 -7.13 18.92
C ASN A 86 -10.66 -8.62 18.76
N ASN A 87 -9.72 -9.47 18.32
CA ASN A 87 -9.93 -10.90 18.06
C ASN A 87 -11.05 -11.22 17.05
N LYS A 88 -11.33 -10.28 16.12
CA LYS A 88 -12.33 -10.46 15.06
C LYS A 88 -11.65 -10.96 13.78
N CYS A 89 -11.19 -12.20 13.80
CA CYS A 89 -10.32 -12.75 12.75
C CYS A 89 -11.06 -13.31 11.53
N GLU A 90 -12.39 -13.47 11.61
CA GLU A 90 -13.23 -14.08 10.55
C GLU A 90 -13.11 -13.37 9.20
N GLN A 91 -12.79 -12.07 9.21
CA GLN A 91 -12.68 -11.23 8.01
C GLN A 91 -11.25 -11.02 7.54
N ALA A 92 -10.25 -11.67 8.16
CA ALA A 92 -8.84 -11.43 7.87
C ALA A 92 -8.49 -11.70 6.40
N THR A 93 -8.92 -12.85 5.85
CA THR A 93 -8.71 -13.20 4.44
C THR A 93 -9.33 -12.17 3.50
N CYS A 94 -10.56 -11.75 3.77
CA CYS A 94 -11.24 -10.75 2.94
C CYS A 94 -10.49 -9.40 2.99
N GLY A 95 -10.07 -8.97 4.18
CA GLY A 95 -9.32 -7.73 4.35
C GLY A 95 -7.99 -7.74 3.61
N ILE A 96 -7.25 -8.86 3.66
CA ILE A 96 -5.98 -9.02 2.93
C ILE A 96 -6.22 -8.98 1.41
N ASN A 97 -7.25 -9.66 0.92
CA ASN A 97 -7.60 -9.63 -0.51
C ASN A 97 -7.93 -8.21 -0.97
N THR A 98 -8.72 -7.47 -0.21
CA THR A 98 -9.02 -6.06 -0.52
C THR A 98 -7.76 -5.18 -0.51
N ILE A 99 -6.84 -5.40 0.44
CA ILE A 99 -5.54 -4.69 0.45
C ILE A 99 -4.74 -5.02 -0.82
N ASN A 100 -4.71 -6.28 -1.25
CA ASN A 100 -3.98 -6.70 -2.45
C ASN A 100 -4.60 -6.11 -3.73
N GLU A 101 -5.92 -6.08 -3.83
CA GLU A 101 -6.62 -5.42 -4.94
C GLU A 101 -6.28 -3.94 -5.03
N LEU A 102 -6.42 -3.19 -3.92
CA LEU A 102 -6.07 -1.77 -3.85
C LEU A 102 -4.59 -1.54 -4.17
N PHE A 103 -3.70 -2.41 -3.69
CA PHE A 103 -2.27 -2.36 -3.99
C PHE A 103 -1.98 -2.49 -5.49
N ASN A 104 -2.60 -3.46 -6.17
CA ASN A 104 -2.39 -3.66 -7.60
C ASN A 104 -2.91 -2.48 -8.43
N GLU A 105 -4.04 -1.90 -8.04
CA GLU A 105 -4.55 -0.69 -8.68
C GLU A 105 -3.63 0.52 -8.40
N ALA A 106 -3.14 0.67 -7.17
CA ALA A 106 -2.21 1.74 -6.79
C ALA A 106 -0.90 1.65 -7.59
N GLU A 107 -0.29 0.46 -7.63
CA GLU A 107 0.95 0.21 -8.36
C GLU A 107 0.79 0.56 -9.85
N LYS A 108 -0.36 0.21 -10.45
CA LYS A 108 -0.66 0.55 -11.84
C LYS A 108 -0.75 2.07 -12.05
N ASP A 109 -1.57 2.76 -11.27
CA ASP A 109 -1.82 4.20 -11.45
C ASP A 109 -0.56 5.04 -11.23
N ILE A 110 0.26 4.66 -10.24
CA ILE A 110 1.51 5.35 -9.90
C ILE A 110 2.56 5.10 -10.99
N LYS A 111 2.71 3.86 -11.48
CA LYS A 111 3.63 3.57 -12.60
C LYS A 111 3.24 4.33 -13.86
N GLU A 112 1.95 4.41 -14.16
CA GLU A 112 1.47 5.17 -15.30
C GLU A 112 1.77 6.67 -15.16
N PHE A 113 1.60 7.25 -13.97
CA PHE A 113 1.99 8.62 -13.69
C PHE A 113 3.49 8.88 -13.98
N PHE A 114 4.39 8.05 -13.46
CA PHE A 114 5.83 8.24 -13.68
C PHE A 114 6.22 8.02 -15.15
N HIS A 115 5.62 7.04 -15.81
CA HIS A 115 5.83 6.82 -17.24
C HIS A 115 5.44 8.04 -18.09
N GLN A 116 4.29 8.66 -17.81
CA GLN A 116 3.85 9.88 -18.49
C GLN A 116 4.77 11.08 -18.24
N ASN A 117 5.49 11.08 -17.11
CA ASN A 117 6.49 12.09 -16.76
C ASN A 117 7.92 11.73 -17.21
N GLY A 118 8.10 10.62 -17.95
CA GLY A 118 9.41 10.21 -18.45
C GLY A 118 10.37 9.68 -17.37
N ILE A 119 9.83 9.22 -16.25
CA ILE A 119 10.58 8.68 -15.10
C ILE A 119 10.34 7.16 -15.02
N GLU A 120 11.42 6.40 -14.85
CA GLU A 120 11.36 4.95 -14.68
C GLU A 120 11.12 4.57 -13.21
N LEU A 121 10.38 3.49 -12.97
CA LEU A 121 9.99 3.01 -11.65
C LEU A 121 10.19 1.50 -11.49
#